data_AF-A0A100Y8Q2-F1
#
_entry.id   AF-A0A100Y8Q2-F1
#
_cell.length_a   1.000
_cell.length_b   1.000
_cell.length_c   1.000
_cell.angle_alpha   90.00
_cell.angle_beta   90.00
_cell.angle_gamma   90.00
#
_symmetry.space_group_name_H-M   'P 1'
#
loop_
_entity.id
_entity.type
_entity.pdbx_description
1 polymer ?
#
loop_
_entity_poly.entity_id
_entity_poly.type
_entity_poly.pdbx_seq_one_letter_code
_entity_poly.pdbx_strand_id
1 'polypeptide(L)'
;MITEADGRHRELFLRDGLEAADVVLAHREALRVLRDDIETAHIDAYSDTAWPLEAIPAYERLLSMARSEVAAGIRSENDDPMGIDIDVRDDTQFDVLLTLAPFTIHAEAWRQGRGIFSASDTGTALWIAVTAAQEARLLARLDTAGVARSVFRTRPRR
;
A
#
# COMPACT_ATOMS: atom_id res chain seq x y z
N MET A 1 2.07 -31.66 13.69
CA MET A 1 0.85 -30.83 13.71
C MET A 1 1.21 -29.51 13.06
N ILE A 2 0.86 -29.35 11.79
CA ILE A 2 0.95 -28.06 11.10
C ILE A 2 -0.49 -27.56 11.06
N THR A 3 -0.78 -26.52 11.84
CA THR A 3 -2.07 -25.86 11.85
C THR A 3 -2.26 -25.19 10.49
N GLU A 4 -3.04 -25.82 9.63
CA GLU A 4 -3.68 -25.19 8.48
C GLU A 4 -4.64 -24.12 9.00
N ALA A 5 -4.10 -22.93 9.25
CA ALA A 5 -4.87 -21.72 9.40
C ALA A 5 -4.43 -20.71 8.33
N ASP A 6 -4.14 -21.18 7.11
CA ASP A 6 -4.12 -20.30 5.95
C ASP A 6 -5.59 -20.06 5.55
N GLY A 7 -6.27 -19.28 6.39
CA GLY A 7 -7.66 -18.93 6.21
C GLY A 7 -7.80 -18.24 4.86
N ARG A 8 -8.58 -18.84 3.95
CA ARG A 8 -8.80 -18.37 2.57
C ARG A 8 -8.76 -16.85 2.48
N HIS A 9 -7.74 -16.33 1.82
CA HIS A 9 -7.65 -14.91 1.53
C HIS A 9 -8.81 -14.50 0.63
N ARG A 10 -9.42 -13.37 0.96
CA ARG A 10 -10.46 -12.71 0.18
C ARG A 10 -9.82 -11.52 -0.54
N GLU A 11 -10.10 -11.43 -1.83
CA GLU A 11 -9.68 -10.31 -2.66
C GLU A 11 -10.70 -9.17 -2.56
N LEU A 12 -10.22 -7.99 -2.15
CA LEU A 12 -10.98 -6.75 -2.12
C LEU A 12 -10.38 -5.76 -3.10
N PHE A 13 -11.25 -5.03 -3.78
CA PHE A 13 -10.90 -4.00 -4.75
C PHE A 13 -11.57 -2.70 -4.34
N LEU A 14 -10.85 -1.60 -4.46
CA LEU A 14 -11.45 -0.29 -4.32
C LEU A 14 -12.51 -0.09 -5.41
N ARG A 15 -13.60 0.60 -5.05
CA ARG A 15 -14.65 0.96 -6.00
C ARG A 15 -14.30 2.22 -6.76
N ASP A 16 -14.82 2.28 -7.97
CA ASP A 16 -14.71 3.45 -8.84
C ASP A 16 -15.63 4.57 -8.33
N GLY A 17 -15.26 5.83 -8.58
CA GLY A 17 -16.10 7.01 -8.28
C GLY A 17 -16.19 7.40 -6.80
N LEU A 18 -15.20 7.01 -6.00
CA LEU A 18 -15.09 7.45 -4.60
C LEU A 18 -14.51 8.85 -4.50
N GLU A 19 -14.84 9.54 -3.41
CA GLU A 19 -14.21 10.81 -3.05
C GLU A 19 -12.72 10.60 -2.75
N ALA A 20 -11.87 11.54 -3.16
CA ALA A 20 -10.42 11.42 -3.02
C ALA A 20 -9.98 11.18 -1.55
N ALA A 21 -10.66 11.80 -0.59
CA ALA A 21 -10.39 11.60 0.83
C ALA A 21 -10.64 10.15 1.29
N ASP A 22 -11.72 9.52 0.79
CA ASP A 22 -12.05 8.13 1.10
C ASP A 22 -11.04 7.17 0.48
N VAL A 23 -10.57 7.45 -0.74
CA VAL A 23 -9.50 6.69 -1.41
C VAL A 23 -8.23 6.70 -0.57
N VAL A 24 -7.79 7.87 -0.13
CA VAL A 24 -6.59 8.03 0.70
C VAL A 24 -6.71 7.25 2.01
N LEU A 25 -7.86 7.34 2.69
CA LEU A 25 -8.11 6.62 3.93
C LEU A 25 -8.15 5.10 3.69
N ALA A 26 -8.78 4.64 2.61
CA ALA A 26 -8.85 3.22 2.28
C ALA A 26 -7.47 2.59 2.06
N HIS A 27 -6.57 3.27 1.35
CA HIS A 27 -5.18 2.84 1.17
C HIS A 27 -4.44 2.74 2.51
N ARG A 28 -4.52 3.80 3.32
CA ARG A 28 -3.82 3.88 4.61
C ARG A 28 -4.30 2.80 5.58
N GLU A 29 -5.61 2.61 5.70
CA GLU A 29 -6.15 1.58 6.60
C GLU A 29 -5.87 0.16 6.10
N ALA A 30 -5.86 -0.06 4.78
CA ALA A 30 -5.47 -1.34 4.21
C ALA A 30 -4.02 -1.70 4.55
N LEU A 31 -3.08 -0.78 4.31
CA LEU A 31 -1.67 -0.96 4.67
C LEU A 31 -1.49 -1.19 6.17
N ARG A 32 -2.16 -0.42 7.03
CA ARG A 32 -2.11 -0.60 8.50
C ARG A 32 -2.55 -1.99 8.95
N VAL A 33 -3.58 -2.54 8.32
CA VAL A 33 -4.09 -3.89 8.65
C VAL A 33 -3.18 -4.99 8.14
N LEU A 34 -2.49 -4.76 7.03
CA LEU A 34 -1.59 -5.71 6.39
C LEU A 34 -0.16 -5.67 6.95
N ARG A 35 0.23 -4.59 7.63
CA ARG A 35 1.61 -4.32 8.07
C ARG A 35 2.35 -5.53 8.63
N ASP A 36 1.74 -6.24 9.59
CA ASP A 36 2.36 -7.36 10.29
C ASP A 36 2.63 -8.58 9.38
N ASP A 37 1.94 -8.65 8.24
CA ASP A 37 2.02 -9.74 7.27
C ASP A 37 2.93 -9.40 6.08
N ILE A 38 3.34 -8.13 5.93
CA ILE A 38 4.20 -7.69 4.82
C ILE A 38 5.64 -8.11 5.10
N GLU A 39 6.24 -8.85 4.16
CA GLU A 39 7.65 -9.25 4.19
C GLU A 39 8.51 -8.33 3.31
N THR A 40 7.99 -7.95 2.15
CA THR A 40 8.61 -6.97 1.25
C THR A 40 7.57 -5.98 0.75
N ALA A 41 7.98 -4.73 0.54
CA ALA A 41 7.16 -3.71 -0.07
C ALA A 41 8.02 -2.80 -0.93
N HIS A 42 7.46 -2.30 -2.03
CA HIS A 42 8.12 -1.29 -2.84
C HIS A 42 7.14 -0.24 -3.33
N ILE A 43 7.67 0.92 -3.67
CA ILE A 43 6.91 2.05 -4.17
C ILE A 43 7.69 2.80 -5.23
N ASP A 44 6.97 3.29 -6.24
CA ASP A 44 7.52 4.19 -7.24
C ASP A 44 7.46 5.64 -6.76
N ALA A 45 8.52 6.40 -6.99
CA ALA A 45 8.57 7.84 -6.78
C ALA A 45 7.97 8.61 -7.98
N TYR A 46 6.90 8.08 -8.57
CA TYR A 46 6.20 8.62 -9.73
C TYR A 46 4.70 8.76 -9.47
N SER A 47 4.09 9.80 -10.03
CA SER A 47 2.64 10.05 -10.00
C SER A 47 2.22 10.64 -11.35
N ASP A 48 1.02 10.31 -11.85
CA ASP A 48 0.46 10.97 -13.03
C ASP A 48 -0.04 12.39 -12.72
N THR A 49 -0.13 12.74 -11.44
CA THR A 49 -0.58 14.05 -10.96
C THR A 49 0.48 14.70 -10.07
N ALA A 50 0.33 15.98 -9.78
CA ALA A 50 1.19 16.64 -8.82
C ALA A 50 0.99 16.04 -7.42
N TRP A 51 2.09 15.73 -6.73
CA TRP A 51 2.04 15.32 -5.33
C TRP A 51 1.31 16.37 -4.48
N PRO A 52 0.37 15.96 -3.61
CA PRO A 52 -0.24 16.86 -2.65
C PRO A 52 0.82 17.50 -1.75
N LEU A 53 0.60 18.75 -1.31
CA LEU A 53 1.58 19.49 -0.51
C LEU A 53 1.97 18.74 0.77
N GLU A 54 1.01 18.06 1.40
CA GLU A 54 1.21 17.24 2.58
C GLU A 54 2.07 15.98 2.32
N ALA A 55 2.15 15.53 1.07
CA ALA A 55 2.91 14.34 0.68
C ALA A 55 4.36 14.65 0.26
N ILE A 56 4.67 15.92 -0.02
CA ILE A 56 6.02 16.36 -0.46
C ILE A 56 7.13 15.90 0.51
N PRO A 57 7.02 16.05 1.85
CA PRO A 57 8.08 15.61 2.74
C PRO A 57 8.33 14.10 2.69
N ALA A 58 7.28 13.28 2.51
CA ALA A 58 7.42 11.84 2.35
C ALA A 58 8.07 11.48 1.00
N TYR A 59 7.71 12.21 -0.07
CA TYR A 59 8.32 12.05 -1.39
C TYR A 59 9.82 12.38 -1.38
N GLU A 60 10.21 13.49 -0.78
CA GLU A 60 11.62 13.87 -0.63
C GLU A 60 12.41 12.83 0.18
N ARG A 61 11.78 12.28 1.23
CA ARG A 61 12.35 11.19 2.02
C ARG A 61 12.55 9.93 1.19
N LEU A 62 11.55 9.54 0.39
CA LEU A 62 11.65 8.40 -0.52
C LEU A 62 12.82 8.55 -1.50
N LEU A 63 12.97 9.73 -2.12
CA LEU A 63 14.13 10.01 -2.98
C LEU A 63 15.46 9.94 -2.23
N SER A 64 15.48 10.35 -0.96
CA SER A 64 16.67 10.23 -0.12
C SER A 64 17.01 8.77 0.22
N MET A 65 16.01 7.92 0.39
CA MET A 65 16.20 6.48 0.58
C MET A 65 16.82 5.85 -0.66
N ALA A 66 16.28 6.12 -1.85
CA ALA A 66 16.85 5.65 -3.12
C ALA A 66 18.31 6.06 -3.30
N ARG A 67 18.66 7.32 -3.01
CA ARG A 67 20.06 7.79 -3.05
C ARG A 67 20.95 7.06 -2.05
N SER A 68 20.43 6.71 -0.89
CA SER A 68 21.18 5.98 0.14
C SER A 68 21.44 4.53 -0.28
N GLU A 69 20.50 3.89 -0.96
CA GLU A 69 20.67 2.55 -1.55
C GLU A 69 21.73 2.54 -2.65
N VAL A 70 21.76 3.59 -3.50
CA VAL A 70 22.82 3.77 -4.50
C VAL A 70 24.18 3.90 -3.81
N ALA A 71 24.28 4.73 -2.77
CA ALA A 71 25.52 4.89 -2.01
C ALA A 71 25.97 3.60 -1.30
N ALA A 72 25.02 2.75 -0.91
CA ALA A 72 25.27 1.44 -0.31
C ALA A 72 25.56 0.33 -1.35
N GLY A 73 25.47 0.62 -2.65
CA GLY A 73 25.64 -0.37 -3.72
C GLY A 73 24.50 -1.38 -3.85
N ILE A 74 23.34 -1.09 -3.25
CA ILE A 74 22.14 -1.92 -3.32
C ILE A 74 21.38 -1.63 -4.63
N ARG A 75 21.38 -0.37 -5.07
CA ARG A 75 20.72 0.12 -6.29
C ARG A 75 21.76 0.70 -7.26
N SER A 76 21.54 0.60 -8.57
CA SER A 76 22.40 1.25 -9.57
C SER A 76 22.11 2.75 -9.62
N GLU A 77 23.13 3.57 -9.86
CA GLU A 77 22.95 5.02 -10.05
C GLU A 77 22.10 5.38 -11.28
N ASN A 78 22.01 4.46 -12.25
CA ASN A 78 21.26 4.64 -13.48
C ASN A 78 19.82 4.10 -13.38
N ASP A 79 19.44 3.52 -12.24
CA ASP A 79 18.08 3.04 -12.04
C ASP A 79 17.13 4.22 -11.83
N ASP A 80 15.99 4.17 -12.51
CA ASP A 80 14.89 5.09 -12.29
C ASP A 80 14.41 4.99 -10.82
N PRO A 81 13.84 6.04 -10.19
CA PRO A 81 13.36 5.96 -8.81
C PRO A 81 12.01 5.22 -8.73
N MET A 82 11.90 4.11 -9.45
CA MET A 82 10.84 3.11 -9.39
C MET A 82 11.29 1.93 -8.53
N GLY A 83 10.35 1.27 -7.87
CA GLY A 83 10.58 0.06 -7.08
C GLY A 83 11.51 0.28 -5.90
N ILE A 84 11.39 1.41 -5.21
CA ILE A 84 12.21 1.71 -4.03
C ILE A 84 11.72 0.84 -2.87
N ASP A 85 12.64 0.13 -2.23
CA ASP A 85 12.30 -0.82 -1.18
C ASP A 85 11.89 -0.08 0.10
N ILE A 86 10.88 -0.62 0.77
CA ILE A 86 10.37 -0.11 2.05
C ILE A 86 10.51 -1.20 3.10
N ASP A 87 11.28 -0.92 4.16
CA ASP A 87 11.21 -1.71 5.39
C ASP A 87 9.97 -1.30 6.19
N VAL A 88 8.90 -2.08 6.07
CA VAL A 88 7.64 -1.84 6.79
C VAL A 88 7.76 -1.98 8.32
N ARG A 89 8.86 -2.52 8.83
CA ARG A 89 9.14 -2.62 10.27
C ARG A 89 9.74 -1.33 10.83
N ASP A 90 10.37 -0.51 9.99
CA ASP A 90 10.74 0.87 10.32
C ASP A 90 9.48 1.73 10.21
N ASP A 91 9.00 2.25 11.35
CA ASP A 91 7.83 3.13 11.40
C ASP A 91 7.93 4.30 10.43
N THR A 92 9.14 4.85 10.23
CA THR A 92 9.32 6.03 9.39
C THR A 92 9.30 5.71 7.91
N GLN A 93 9.80 4.54 7.50
CA GLN A 93 9.68 4.08 6.11
C GLN A 93 8.25 3.62 5.82
N PHE A 94 7.60 2.98 6.79
CA PHE A 94 6.19 2.62 6.67
C PHE A 94 5.29 3.86 6.54
N ASP A 95 5.58 4.94 7.26
CA ASP A 95 4.86 6.22 7.12
C ASP A 95 5.04 6.85 5.73
N VAL A 96 6.20 6.67 5.09
CA VAL A 96 6.40 7.07 3.68
C VAL A 96 5.45 6.29 2.77
N LEU A 97 5.40 4.97 2.90
CA LEU A 97 4.50 4.11 2.12
C LEU A 97 3.03 4.48 2.36
N LEU A 98 2.61 4.67 3.62
CA LEU A 98 1.26 5.12 3.97
C LEU A 98 0.88 6.47 3.35
N THR A 99 1.85 7.37 3.25
CA THR A 99 1.63 8.72 2.74
C THR A 99 1.53 8.73 1.23
N LEU A 100 2.37 7.97 0.53
CA LEU A 100 2.54 8.06 -0.92
C LEU A 100 1.76 7.02 -1.72
N ALA A 101 1.44 5.85 -1.16
CA ALA A 101 0.68 4.81 -1.85
C ALA A 101 -0.65 5.29 -2.51
N PRO A 102 -1.41 6.25 -1.93
CA PRO A 102 -2.62 6.75 -2.57
C PRO A 102 -2.39 7.69 -3.76
N PHE A 103 -1.14 8.05 -4.07
CA PHE A 103 -0.82 9.06 -5.07
C PHE A 103 0.25 8.60 -6.06
N THR A 104 0.90 7.46 -5.81
CA THR A 104 1.89 6.89 -6.72
C THR A 104 1.23 6.14 -7.88
N ILE A 105 1.92 6.07 -9.01
CA ILE A 105 1.51 5.21 -10.13
C ILE A 105 1.58 3.72 -9.77
N HIS A 106 2.41 3.34 -8.79
CA HIS A 106 2.60 1.95 -8.38
C HIS A 106 3.17 1.81 -6.97
N ALA A 107 2.52 0.99 -6.14
CA ALA A 107 3.03 0.49 -4.88
C ALA A 107 2.50 -0.92 -4.60
N GLU A 108 3.35 -1.81 -4.12
CA GLU A 108 2.99 -3.20 -3.90
C GLU A 108 3.63 -3.75 -2.63
N ALA A 109 3.00 -4.78 -2.05
CA ALA A 109 3.54 -5.50 -0.91
C ALA A 109 3.23 -7.00 -0.99
N TRP A 110 4.16 -7.82 -0.50
CA TRP A 110 4.12 -9.28 -0.59
C TRP A 110 4.35 -9.94 0.75
N ARG A 111 3.81 -11.15 0.84
CA ARG A 111 4.08 -12.13 1.88
C ARG A 111 4.44 -13.45 1.22
N GLN A 112 5.61 -14.01 1.52
CA GLN A 112 6.06 -15.30 1.00
C GLN A 112 5.99 -15.38 -0.54
N GLY A 113 6.37 -14.29 -1.21
CA GLY A 113 6.34 -14.17 -2.67
C GLY A 113 4.94 -14.02 -3.29
N ARG A 114 3.88 -13.87 -2.47
CA ARG A 114 2.51 -13.61 -2.94
C ARG A 114 2.14 -12.16 -2.66
N GLY A 115 1.63 -11.46 -3.68
CA GLY A 115 1.12 -10.11 -3.50
C GLY A 115 -0.06 -10.09 -2.54
N ILE A 116 -0.09 -9.11 -1.64
CA ILE A 116 -1.19 -8.88 -0.69
C ILE A 116 -1.73 -7.46 -0.72
N PHE A 117 -1.00 -6.55 -1.37
CA PHE A 117 -1.37 -5.17 -1.63
C PHE A 117 -0.83 -4.75 -3.00
N SER A 118 -1.65 -4.05 -3.78
CA SER A 118 -1.25 -3.41 -5.04
C SER A 118 -2.09 -2.16 -5.23
N ALA A 119 -1.44 -1.00 -5.27
CA ALA A 119 -2.02 0.29 -5.61
C ALA A 119 -1.41 0.76 -6.93
N SER A 120 -2.24 1.21 -7.86
CA SER A 120 -1.82 1.70 -9.16
C SER A 120 -2.70 2.85 -9.66
N ASP A 121 -2.38 3.37 -10.85
CA ASP A 121 -3.16 4.42 -11.53
C ASP A 121 -3.31 5.67 -10.66
N THR A 122 -2.21 6.12 -10.07
CA THR A 122 -2.18 7.28 -9.15
C THR A 122 -3.15 7.08 -7.98
N GLY A 123 -3.12 5.87 -7.41
CA GLY A 123 -3.95 5.42 -6.28
C GLY A 123 -5.45 5.30 -6.56
N THR A 124 -5.90 5.42 -7.81
CA THR A 124 -7.33 5.20 -8.13
C THR A 124 -7.68 3.72 -8.22
N ALA A 125 -6.69 2.86 -8.43
CA ALA A 125 -6.83 1.41 -8.38
C ALA A 125 -6.15 0.86 -7.12
N LEU A 126 -6.89 0.08 -6.33
CA LEU A 126 -6.34 -0.64 -5.17
C LEU A 126 -6.92 -2.04 -5.11
N TRP A 127 -6.02 -3.01 -4.95
CA TRP A 127 -6.32 -4.41 -4.68
C TRP A 127 -5.60 -4.87 -3.41
N ILE A 128 -6.30 -5.65 -2.59
CA ILE A 128 -5.73 -6.28 -1.40
C ILE A 128 -6.22 -7.72 -1.23
N ALA A 129 -5.37 -8.56 -0.65
CA ALA A 129 -5.71 -9.92 -0.24
C ALA A 129 -5.70 -10.02 1.28
N VAL A 130 -6.88 -10.19 1.89
CA VAL A 130 -7.06 -10.17 3.35
C VAL A 130 -7.62 -11.48 3.87
N THR A 131 -7.18 -11.89 5.06
CA THR A 131 -7.88 -12.91 5.86
C THR A 131 -9.20 -12.34 6.40
N ALA A 132 -10.11 -13.20 6.87
CA ALA A 132 -11.37 -12.75 7.48
C ALA A 132 -11.15 -11.83 8.71
N ALA A 133 -10.10 -12.08 9.51
CA ALA A 133 -9.75 -11.24 10.65
C ALA A 133 -9.19 -9.87 10.22
N GLN A 134 -8.39 -9.83 9.16
CA GLN A 134 -7.93 -8.57 8.56
C GLN A 134 -9.09 -7.78 7.96
N GLU A 135 -9.99 -8.43 7.22
CA GLU A 135 -11.18 -7.78 6.68
C GLU A 135 -12.02 -7.13 7.80
N ALA A 136 -12.31 -7.86 8.88
CA ALA A 136 -13.06 -7.31 10.00
C ALA A 136 -12.35 -6.10 10.65
N ARG A 137 -11.02 -6.16 10.82
CA ARG A 137 -10.22 -5.04 11.34
C ARG A 137 -10.23 -3.83 10.39
N LEU A 138 -10.14 -4.08 9.08
CA LEU A 138 -10.21 -3.04 8.05
C LEU A 138 -11.56 -2.33 8.09
N LEU A 139 -12.67 -3.08 8.11
CA LEU A 139 -14.01 -2.50 8.15
C LEU A 139 -14.24 -1.66 9.42
N ALA A 140 -13.76 -2.14 10.58
CA ALA A 140 -13.85 -1.38 11.83
C ALA A 140 -13.04 -0.08 11.81
N ARG A 141 -11.86 -0.10 11.19
CA ARG A 141 -11.01 1.09 11.00
C ARG A 141 -11.65 2.11 10.05
N LEU A 142 -12.21 1.65 8.93
CA LEU A 142 -12.94 2.50 7.99
C LEU A 142 -14.14 3.17 8.65
N ASP A 143 -14.94 2.42 9.42
CA ASP A 143 -16.08 3.00 10.17
C ASP A 143 -15.62 4.09 11.15
N THR A 144 -14.52 3.86 11.86
CA THR A 144 -13.95 4.82 12.80
C THR A 144 -13.45 6.08 12.08
N ALA A 145 -12.95 5.93 10.85
CA ALA A 145 -12.53 7.02 9.99
C ALA A 145 -13.70 7.72 9.27
N GLY A 146 -14.94 7.26 9.46
CA GLY A 146 -16.12 7.81 8.78
C GLY A 146 -16.27 7.38 7.32
N VAL A 147 -15.49 6.40 6.87
CA VAL A 147 -15.50 5.89 5.50
C VAL A 147 -16.51 4.76 5.36
N ALA A 148 -17.38 4.83 4.36
CA ALA A 148 -18.39 3.80 4.15
C ALA A 148 -17.75 2.43 3.84
N ARG A 149 -18.19 1.37 4.53
CA ARG A 149 -17.72 -0.01 4.27
C ARG A 149 -17.84 -0.45 2.81
N SER A 150 -18.75 0.18 2.07
CA SER A 150 -18.94 -0.08 0.65
C SER A 150 -17.79 0.39 -0.24
N VAL A 151 -16.76 1.08 0.26
CA VAL A 151 -15.58 1.48 -0.54
C VAL A 151 -14.86 0.31 -1.18
N PHE A 152 -14.89 -0.87 -0.55
CA PHE A 152 -14.37 -2.10 -1.13
C PHE A 152 -15.48 -2.95 -1.75
N ARG A 153 -15.19 -3.53 -2.91
CA ARG A 153 -15.97 -4.59 -3.56
C ARG A 153 -15.16 -5.88 -3.60
N THR A 154 -15.83 -7.02 -3.57
CA THR A 154 -15.20 -8.30 -3.91
C THR A 154 -15.23 -8.56 -5.40
N ARG A 155 -14.28 -9.38 -5.88
CA ARG A 155 -14.42 -10.03 -7.18
C ARG A 155 -15.74 -10.82 -7.21
N PRO A 156 -16.57 -10.67 -8.26
CA PRO A 156 -17.71 -11.55 -8.45
C PRO A 156 -17.21 -12.99 -8.56
N ARG A 157 -17.86 -13.93 -7.85
CA ARG A 157 -17.65 -15.36 -8.11
C ARG A 157 -18.15 -15.65 -9.52
N ARG A 158 -17.25 -16.11 -10.39
CA ARG A 158 -17.62 -16.65 -11.71
C ARG A 158 -18.27 -18.02 -11.54
#